data_AF-A0A6B3F051-F1
#
_entry.id   AF-A0A6B3F051-F1
#
_cell.length_a   1.000
_cell.length_b   1.000
_cell.length_c   1.000
_cell.angle_alpha   90.00
_cell.angle_beta   90.00
_cell.angle_gamma   90.00
#
_symmetry.space_group_name_H-M   'P 1'
#
loop_
_entity.id
_entity.type
_entity.pdbx_description
1 polymer ?
#
loop_
_entity_poly.entity_id
_entity_poly.type
_entity_poly.pdbx_seq_one_letter_code
_entity_poly.pdbx_strand_id
1 'polypeptide(L)' 'AWKAEGMPGGRDEVLLRLAKTGGVYVPRFYDVEYLPDGRIARTVPNRSGVPWRVSKHTVMDLDEWPYP' A
#
# COMPACT_ATOMS: atom_id res chain seq x y z
N ALA A 1 -5.59 -5.65 16.10
CA ALA A 1 -6.65 -4.61 16.16
C ALA A 1 -7.82 -4.98 15.23
N TRP A 2 -7.75 -4.78 13.90
CA TRP A 2 -8.91 -4.95 12.97
C TRP A 2 -9.71 -6.27 13.10
N LYS A 3 -9.04 -7.44 13.20
CA LYS A 3 -9.74 -8.72 13.38
C LYS A 3 -10.57 -8.77 14.68
N ALA A 4 -10.03 -8.20 15.77
CA ALA A 4 -10.68 -8.16 17.07
C ALA A 4 -11.86 -7.17 17.10
N GLU A 5 -11.87 -6.17 16.20
CA GLU A 5 -12.98 -5.24 16.01
C GLU A 5 -14.16 -5.84 15.21
N GLY A 6 -14.10 -7.13 14.85
CA GLY A 6 -15.16 -7.78 14.05
C GLY A 6 -15.05 -7.52 12.55
N MET A 7 -13.85 -7.18 12.06
CA MET A 7 -13.56 -7.00 10.63
C MET A 7 -14.43 -5.93 9.93
N PRO A 8 -14.58 -4.73 10.52
CA PRO A 8 -15.41 -3.67 9.94
C PRO A 8 -14.92 -3.33 8.53
N GLY A 9 -15.86 -3.06 7.62
CA GLY A 9 -15.58 -2.69 6.22
C GLY A 9 -14.84 -3.76 5.40
N GLY A 10 -14.66 -4.97 5.94
CA GLY A 10 -14.07 -6.12 5.25
C GLY A 10 -12.65 -5.86 4.75
N ARG A 11 -12.32 -6.51 3.63
CA ARG A 11 -10.98 -6.46 3.03
C ARG A 11 -10.52 -5.04 2.68
N ASP A 12 -11.41 -4.22 2.13
CA ASP A 12 -11.05 -2.87 1.68
C ASP A 12 -10.64 -1.97 2.85
N GLU A 13 -11.31 -2.09 4.00
CA GLU A 13 -10.97 -1.32 5.19
C GLU A 13 -9.59 -1.72 5.76
N VAL A 14 -9.30 -3.02 5.88
CA VAL A 14 -7.96 -3.44 6.36
C VAL A 14 -6.86 -3.00 5.40
N LEU A 15 -7.10 -3.10 4.08
CA LEU A 15 -6.15 -2.60 3.09
C LEU A 15 -5.96 -1.09 3.21
N LEU A 16 -7.04 -0.32 3.42
CA LEU A 16 -6.96 1.14 3.55
C LEU A 16 -6.20 1.54 4.82
N ARG A 17 -6.44 0.85 5.94
CA ARG A 17 -5.68 1.05 7.19
C ARG A 17 -4.18 0.79 6.98
N LEU A 18 -3.82 -0.27 6.26
CA LEU A 18 -2.42 -0.59 5.94
C LEU A 18 -1.80 0.48 5.02
N ALA A 19 -2.50 0.88 3.96
CA ALA A 19 -2.02 1.87 3.01
C ALA A 19 -1.78 3.25 3.64
N LYS A 20 -2.65 3.66 4.58
CA LYS A 20 -2.54 4.93 5.32
C LYS A 20 -1.27 5.04 6.17
N THR A 21 -0.64 3.92 6.54
CA THR A 21 0.63 3.96 7.28
C THR A 21 1.80 4.45 6.42
N GLY A 22 1.66 4.40 5.09
CA GLY A 22 2.73 4.72 4.14
C GLY A 22 3.84 3.68 4.06
N GLY A 23 3.76 2.57 4.80
CA GLY A 23 4.69 1.45 4.72
C GLY A 23 4.24 0.31 3.81
N VAL A 24 2.97 0.30 3.38
CA VAL A 24 2.39 -0.76 2.54
C VAL A 24 1.78 -0.16 1.28
N TYR A 25 2.33 -0.53 0.13
CA TYR A 25 1.75 -0.17 -1.16
C TYR A 25 0.56 -1.09 -1.47
N VAL A 26 -0.60 -0.50 -1.80
CA VAL A 26 -1.81 -1.23 -2.19
C VAL A 26 -2.25 -0.73 -3.58
N PRO A 27 -1.97 -1.47 -4.67
CA PRO A 27 -2.22 -1.00 -6.04
C PRO A 27 -3.66 -0.56 -6.31
N ARG A 28 -4.67 -1.19 -5.68
CA ARG A 28 -6.08 -0.81 -5.79
C ARG A 28 -6.36 0.65 -5.43
N PHE A 29 -5.52 1.28 -4.59
CA PHE A 29 -5.71 2.67 -4.16
C PHE A 29 -4.91 3.69 -4.95
N TYR A 30 -4.39 3.29 -6.11
CA TYR A 30 -3.69 4.18 -7.02
C TYR A 30 -4.22 3.98 -8.44
N ASP A 31 -4.43 5.09 -9.13
CA ASP A 31 -4.67 5.10 -10.55
C ASP A 31 -3.33 5.26 -11.28
N VAL A 32 -3.19 4.60 -12.42
CA VAL A 32 -1.99 4.72 -13.27
C VAL A 32 -2.40 5.43 -14.55
N GLU A 33 -1.81 6.60 -14.77
CA GLU A 33 -1.98 7.33 -16.02
C GLU A 33 -0.83 6.99 -16.96
N TYR A 34 -1.15 6.76 -18.23
CA TYR A 34 -0.20 6.42 -19.27
C TYR A 34 -0.08 7.54 -20.30
N LEU A 35 1.12 7.70 -20.86
CA LEU A 35 1.38 8.52 -22.03
C LEU A 35 0.81 7.84 -23.29
N PRO A 36 0.64 8.58 -24.41
CA PRO A 36 0.18 7.99 -25.67
C PRO A 36 1.06 6.86 -26.22
N ASP A 37 2.33 6.81 -25.81
CA ASP A 37 3.29 5.75 -26.17
C ASP A 37 3.27 4.54 -25.22
N GLY A 38 2.36 4.51 -24.25
CA GLY A 38 2.18 3.41 -23.30
C GLY A 38 3.13 3.43 -22.10
N ARG A 39 4.00 4.43 -21.96
CA ARG A 39 4.80 4.60 -20.73
C ARG A 39 3.94 5.14 -19.60
N ILE A 40 4.27 4.78 -18.36
CA ILE A 40 3.61 5.34 -17.17
C ILE A 40 3.96 6.83 -17.09
N ALA A 41 2.93 7.69 -17.10
CA ALA A 41 3.05 9.12 -16.85
C ALA A 41 3.17 9.40 -15.35
N ARG A 42 2.25 8.83 -14.55
CA ARG A 42 2.25 8.94 -13.09
C ARG A 42 1.37 7.89 -12.43
N THR A 43 1.61 7.67 -11.15
CA THR A 43 0.73 6.93 -10.24
C THR A 43 0.12 7.90 -9.23
N VAL A 44 -1.20 7.88 -9.09
CA VAL A 44 -1.96 8.88 -8.32
C VAL A 44 -2.82 8.19 -7.27
N PRO A 45 -2.73 8.55 -5.98
CA PRO A 45 -3.64 8.00 -4.97
C PRO A 45 -5.11 8.33 -5.31
N ASN A 46 -5.98 7.33 -5.28
CA ASN A 46 -7.42 7.48 -5.59
C ASN A 46 -8.32 7.46 -4.34
N ARG A 47 -7.72 7.44 -3.14
CA ARG A 47 -8.39 7.49 -1.84
C ARG A 47 -7.74 8.52 -0.94
N SER A 48 -8.55 9.21 -0.14
CA SER A 48 -8.07 10.14 0.88
C SER A 48 -7.22 9.44 1.94
N GLY A 49 -6.10 10.04 2.30
CA GLY A 49 -5.18 9.53 3.33
C GLY A 49 -4.21 8.46 2.82
N VAL A 50 -4.29 8.04 1.55
CA VAL A 50 -3.26 7.22 0.91
C VAL A 50 -2.15 8.15 0.42
N PRO A 51 -0.87 7.91 0.76
CA PRO A 51 0.21 8.84 0.46
C PRO A 51 0.65 8.78 -1.00
N TRP A 52 1.18 9.90 -1.51
CA TRP A 52 1.79 9.95 -2.84
C TRP A 52 3.09 9.15 -2.96
N ARG A 53 3.81 8.98 -1.85
CA ARG A 53 5.05 8.22 -1.78
C ARG A 53 4.93 7.18 -0.68
N VAL A 54 5.23 5.94 -1.01
CA VAL A 54 5.29 4.83 -0.07
C VAL A 54 6.74 4.65 0.35
N SER A 55 6.98 4.57 1.65
CA SER A 55 8.31 4.32 2.20
C SER A 55 8.77 2.92 1.83
N LYS A 56 10.00 2.81 1.32
CA LYS A 56 10.62 1.51 1.10
C LYS A 56 11.00 0.90 2.44
N HIS A 57 10.46 -0.27 2.74
CA HIS A 57 10.92 -1.09 3.86
C HIS A 57 11.95 -2.09 3.33
N THR A 58 13.23 -1.85 3.66
CA THR A 58 14.33 -2.75 3.32
C THR A 58 14.71 -3.54 4.57
N VAL A 59 14.75 -4.86 4.47
CA VAL A 59 15.37 -5.71 5.50
C VAL A 59 16.88 -5.62 5.26
N MET A 60 17.60 -5.06 6.24
CA MET A 60 19.02 -4.74 6.10
C MET A 60 19.91 -5.97 6.32
N ASP A 61 19.52 -6.84 7.25
CA ASP A 61 20.17 -8.11 7.51
C ASP A 61 19.14 -9.22 7.30
N LEU A 62 19.26 -9.91 6.16
CA LEU A 62 18.36 -10.99 5.80
C LEU A 62 18.73 -12.29 6.51
N ASP A 63 20.00 -12.46 6.91
CA ASP A 63 20.54 -13.70 7.48
C ASP A 63 20.16 -13.84 8.96
N GLU A 64 20.04 -12.72 9.68
CA GLU A 64 19.53 -12.69 11.07
C GLU A 64 18.00 -12.80 11.16
N TRP A 65 17.27 -12.80 10.04
CA TRP A 65 15.82 -12.88 10.07
C TRP A 65 15.37 -14.25 10.57
N PRO A 66 14.58 -14.35 11.66
CA PRO A 66 14.08 -15.62 12.14
C PRO A 66 13.17 -16.24 11.06
N TYR A 67 13.70 -17.27 10.40
CA TYR A 67 12.95 -18.04 9.43
C TYR A 67 11.93 -18.94 10.17
N PRO A 68 10.70 -19.11 9.66
CA PRO A 68 9.70 -20.00 10.26
C PRO A 68 10.15 -21.47 10.34
#